data_AF-U6D3P6-F1
#
_entry.id   AF-U6D3P6-F1
#
_cell.length_a   1.000
_cell.length_b   1.000
_cell.length_c   1.000
_cell.angle_alpha   90.00
_cell.angle_beta   90.00
_cell.angle_gamma   90.00
#
_symmetry.space_group_name_H-M   'P 1'
#
loop_
_entity.id
_entity.type
_entity.pdbx_description
1 polymer ?
#
loop_
_entity_poly.entity_id
_entity_poly.type
_entity_poly.pdbx_seq_one_letter_code
_entity_poly.pdbx_strand_id
1 'polypeptide(L)'
;FNQLEVKNPDSKMMQINLTGFLNGKNAREFMGELWPLLLSAQENIAGIPSAFLELKKEEIKQRQIEQEKLASMKKQDEDKDKRDKEEKESSREKRERSRSPRR
;
A
#
# COMPACT_ATOMS: atom_id res chain seq x y z
N PHE A 1 -12.48 32.40 10.92
CA PHE A 1 -13.11 32.48 9.59
C PHE A 1 -12.49 31.37 8.74
N ASN A 2 -13.30 30.46 8.22
CA ASN A 2 -12.82 29.32 7.43
C ASN A 2 -12.77 29.69 5.94
N GLN A 3 -11.60 29.59 5.34
CA GLN A 3 -11.32 30.13 4.01
C GLN A 3 -11.93 29.30 2.85
N LEU A 4 -12.32 28.04 3.12
CA LEU A 4 -12.86 27.11 2.11
C LEU A 4 -14.37 26.84 2.26
N GLU A 5 -15.05 27.48 3.22
CA GLU A 5 -16.50 27.31 3.39
C GLU A 5 -17.30 28.09 2.33
N VAL A 6 -16.68 29.04 1.63
CA VAL A 6 -17.29 29.79 0.55
C VAL A 6 -17.27 28.99 -0.75
N LYS A 7 -18.34 29.12 -1.55
CA LYS A 7 -18.49 28.38 -2.82
C LYS A 7 -17.40 28.72 -3.85
N ASN A 8 -16.89 29.94 -3.82
CA ASN A 8 -15.90 30.46 -4.75
C ASN A 8 -14.77 31.16 -3.97
N PRO A 9 -13.84 30.39 -3.38
CA PRO A 9 -12.74 30.97 -2.61
C PRO A 9 -11.77 31.72 -3.52
N ASP A 10 -11.22 32.84 -3.04
CA ASP A 10 -10.19 33.61 -3.72
C ASP A 10 -8.79 33.18 -3.23
N SER A 11 -8.02 32.57 -4.13
CA SER A 11 -6.68 32.08 -3.84
C SER A 11 -5.72 33.19 -3.39
N LYS A 12 -5.85 34.41 -3.91
CA LYS A 12 -5.01 35.55 -3.50
C LYS A 12 -5.32 35.97 -2.08
N MET A 13 -6.61 36.06 -1.74
CA MET A 13 -7.04 36.44 -0.40
C MET A 13 -6.62 35.40 0.63
N MET A 14 -6.74 34.11 0.31
CA MET A 14 -6.23 33.03 1.14
C MET A 14 -4.73 33.15 1.39
N GLN A 15 -3.94 33.40 0.34
CA GLN A 15 -2.49 33.55 0.47
C GLN A 15 -2.12 34.76 1.34
N ILE A 16 -2.81 35.89 1.19
CA ILE A 16 -2.59 37.08 2.03
C ILE A 16 -2.88 36.75 3.49
N ASN A 17 -4.02 36.11 3.77
CA ASN A 17 -4.42 35.72 5.12
C ASN A 17 -3.42 34.73 5.76
N LEU A 18 -2.90 33.78 4.97
CA LEU A 18 -1.90 32.81 5.44
C LEU A 18 -0.52 33.44 5.64
N THR A 19 -0.16 34.48 4.87
CA THR A 19 1.15 35.15 4.96
C THR A 19 1.40 35.73 6.35
N GLY A 20 0.34 36.21 7.02
CA GLY A 20 0.43 36.71 8.39
C GLY A 20 0.77 35.64 9.44
N PHE A 21 0.55 34.36 9.12
CA PHE A 21 0.81 33.23 10.03
C PHE A 21 2.04 32.43 9.64
N LEU A 22 2.17 32.10 8.35
CA LEU A 22 3.21 31.21 7.85
C LEU A 22 4.48 31.93 7.40
N ASN A 23 4.50 33.27 7.37
CA ASN A 23 5.44 34.11 6.61
C ASN A 23 5.25 33.98 5.08
N GLY A 24 5.74 34.96 4.32
CA GLY A 24 5.45 35.09 2.89
C GLY A 24 6.02 33.98 2.00
N LYS A 25 7.13 33.34 2.40
CA LYS A 25 7.72 32.24 1.64
C LYS A 25 6.88 30.98 1.82
N ASN A 26 6.64 30.57 3.06
CA ASN A 26 5.92 29.33 3.33
C ASN A 26 4.45 29.44 2.93
N ALA A 27 3.82 30.62 3.05
CA ALA A 27 2.45 30.81 2.56
C ALA A 27 2.34 30.62 1.05
N ARG A 28 3.35 31.03 0.29
CA ARG A 28 3.42 30.82 -1.16
C ARG A 28 3.61 29.34 -1.50
N GLU A 29 4.54 28.67 -0.83
CA GLU A 29 4.78 27.23 -1.00
C GLU A 29 3.52 26.44 -0.67
N PHE A 30 2.91 26.71 0.48
CA PHE A 30 1.67 26.05 0.92
C PHE A 30 0.52 26.25 -0.07
N MET A 31 0.25 27.49 -0.52
CA MET A 31 -0.81 27.72 -1.51
C MET A 31 -0.48 27.12 -2.89
N GLY A 32 0.81 27.01 -3.22
CA GLY A 32 1.29 26.33 -4.42
C GLY A 32 1.01 24.83 -4.42
N GLU A 33 0.97 24.19 -3.24
CA GLU A 33 0.60 22.78 -3.09
C GLU A 33 -0.92 22.59 -2.90
N LEU A 34 -1.56 23.45 -2.11
CA LEU A 34 -2.99 23.35 -1.80
C LEU A 34 -3.87 23.62 -3.02
N TRP A 35 -3.60 24.69 -3.78
CA TRP A 35 -4.50 25.12 -4.85
C TRP A 35 -4.64 24.09 -5.99
N PRO A 36 -3.56 23.46 -6.48
CA PRO A 36 -3.67 22.37 -7.45
C PRO A 36 -4.46 21.16 -6.95
N LEU A 37 -4.34 20.81 -5.65
CA LEU A 37 -5.13 19.72 -5.06
C LEU A 37 -6.63 20.04 -5.08
N LEU A 38 -7.01 21.28 -4.76
CA LEU A 38 -8.41 21.71 -4.80
C LEU A 38 -8.96 21.72 -6.24
N LEU A 39 -8.17 22.18 -7.22
CA LEU A 39 -8.55 22.13 -8.63
C LEU A 39 -8.75 20.69 -9.11
N SER A 40 -7.81 19.80 -8.78
CA SER A 40 -7.91 18.38 -9.10
C SER A 40 -9.15 17.71 -8.45
N ALA A 41 -9.44 18.06 -7.19
CA ALA A 41 -10.64 17.60 -6.52
C ALA A 41 -11.92 18.07 -7.23
N GLN A 42 -11.94 19.31 -7.72
CA GLN A 42 -13.09 19.86 -8.44
C GLN A 42 -13.35 19.18 -9.79
N GLU A 43 -12.29 18.78 -10.50
CA GLU A 43 -12.40 18.03 -11.76
C GLU A 43 -12.90 16.59 -11.55
N ASN A 44 -12.75 16.07 -10.34
CA ASN A 44 -13.20 14.73 -9.99
C ASN A 44 -14.64 14.73 -9.45
N ILE A 45 -15.48 13.84 -9.97
CA ILE A 45 -16.89 13.67 -9.56
C ILE A 45 -17.01 13.42 -8.05
N ALA A 46 -16.05 12.71 -7.46
CA ALA A 46 -16.05 12.40 -6.03
C ALA A 46 -15.60 13.58 -5.15
N GLY A 47 -15.08 14.67 -5.72
CA GLY A 47 -14.50 15.77 -4.94
C GLY A 47 -13.17 15.40 -4.28
N ILE A 48 -12.47 14.37 -4.78
CA ILE A 48 -11.22 13.86 -4.19
C ILE A 48 -10.05 14.18 -5.13
N PRO A 49 -8.96 14.80 -4.64
CA PRO A 49 -7.76 15.04 -5.45
C PRO A 49 -7.21 13.73 -6.05
N SER A 50 -6.81 13.76 -7.32
CA SER A 50 -6.26 12.59 -8.02
C SER A 50 -5.03 12.02 -7.33
N ALA A 51 -4.16 12.88 -6.80
CA ALA A 51 -2.97 12.51 -6.05
C ALA A 51 -3.29 11.55 -4.89
N PHE A 52 -4.42 11.75 -4.20
CA PHE A 52 -4.82 10.87 -3.09
C PHE A 52 -5.38 9.53 -3.58
N LEU A 53 -6.07 9.52 -4.72
CA LEU A 53 -6.54 8.27 -5.35
C LEU A 53 -5.37 7.41 -5.83
N GLU A 54 -4.38 8.03 -6.48
CA GLU A 54 -3.18 7.35 -6.94
C GLU A 54 -2.37 6.80 -5.77
N LEU A 55 -2.17 7.59 -4.72
CA LEU A 55 -1.48 7.16 -3.51
C LEU A 55 -2.18 5.95 -2.87
N LYS A 56 -3.52 5.98 -2.76
CA LYS A 56 -4.28 4.86 -2.21
C LYS A 56 -4.23 3.62 -3.10
N LYS A 57 -4.29 3.79 -4.41
CA LYS A 57 -4.16 2.70 -5.37
C LYS A 57 -2.79 2.03 -5.25
N GLU A 58 -1.74 2.82 -5.08
CA GLU A 58 -0.37 2.31 -4.91
C GLU A 58 -0.19 1.60 -3.56
N GLU A 59 -0.73 2.16 -2.47
CA GLU A 59 -0.75 1.53 -1.14
C GLU A 59 -1.43 0.15 -1.18
N ILE A 60 -2.58 0.04 -1.85
CA ILE A 60 -3.31 -1.23 -2.02
C ILE A 60 -2.49 -2.21 -2.86
N LYS A 61 -1.88 -1.75 -3.96
CA LYS A 61 -1.04 -2.59 -4.83
C LYS A 61 0.15 -3.17 -4.07
N GLN A 62 0.83 -2.37 -3.25
CA GLN A 62 1.97 -2.84 -2.44
C GLN A 62 1.53 -3.90 -1.42
N ARG A 63 0.41 -3.69 -0.73
CA ARG A 63 -0.14 -4.69 0.21
C ARG A 63 -0.49 -6.02 -0.48
N GLN A 64 -1.03 -5.97 -1.70
CA GLN A 64 -1.32 -7.20 -2.47
C GLN A 64 -0.05 -7.97 -2.82
N ILE A 65 0.99 -7.27 -3.28
CA ILE A 65 2.28 -7.89 -3.62
C ILE A 65 2.91 -8.55 -2.38
N GLU A 66 2.86 -7.88 -1.23
CA GLU A 66 3.39 -8.43 0.02
C GLU A 66 2.62 -9.70 0.44
N GLN A 67 1.29 -9.67 0.37
CA GLN A 67 0.45 -10.83 0.66
C GLN A 67 0.73 -12.00 -0.29
N GLU A 68 0.91 -11.74 -1.58
CA GLU A 68 1.23 -12.77 -2.58
C GLU A 68 2.63 -13.38 -2.34
N LYS A 69 3.62 -12.56 -1.98
CA LYS A 69 4.96 -13.03 -1.59
C LYS A 69 4.90 -13.91 -0.34
N LEU A 70 4.17 -13.50 0.69
CA LEU A 70 3.96 -14.30 1.91
C LEU A 70 3.24 -15.63 1.60
N ALA A 71 2.21 -15.59 0.76
CA ALA A 71 1.48 -16.80 0.38
C ALA A 71 2.33 -17.77 -0.44
N SER A 72 3.16 -17.26 -1.36
CA SER A 72 4.06 -18.08 -2.17
C SER A 72 5.19 -18.71 -1.32
N MET A 73 5.76 -17.97 -0.38
CA MET A 73 6.76 -18.51 0.57
C MET A 73 6.16 -19.63 1.43
N LYS A 74 4.96 -19.42 1.99
CA LYS A 74 4.27 -20.47 2.77
C LYS A 74 4.02 -21.74 1.96
N LYS A 75 3.58 -21.60 0.70
CA LYS A 75 3.38 -22.75 -0.19
C LYS A 75 4.69 -23.49 -0.48
N GLN A 76 5.79 -22.76 -0.70
CA GLN A 76 7.10 -23.38 -0.92
C GLN A 76 7.59 -24.13 0.33
N ASP A 77 7.38 -23.58 1.52
CA ASP A 77 7.75 -24.23 2.78
C ASP A 77 6.90 -25.49 3.02
N GLU A 78 5.58 -25.42 2.80
CA GLU A 78 4.67 -26.58 2.90
C GLU A 78 5.04 -27.69 1.89
N ASP A 79 5.34 -27.34 0.65
CA ASP A 79 5.76 -28.30 -0.38
C ASP A 79 7.10 -28.96 -0.02
N LYS A 80 8.03 -28.20 0.57
CA LYS A 80 9.33 -28.72 1.01
C LYS A 80 9.16 -29.68 2.20
N ASP A 81 8.38 -29.29 3.20
CA ASP A 81 8.08 -30.14 4.36
C ASP A 81 7.38 -31.44 3.95
N LYS A 82 6.49 -31.38 2.95
CA LYS A 82 5.81 -32.56 2.43
C LYS A 82 6.77 -33.51 1.73
N ARG A 83 7.66 -32.99 0.87
CA ARG A 83 8.71 -33.79 0.21
C ARG A 83 9.65 -34.43 1.24
N ASP A 84 10.08 -33.69 2.25
CA ASP A 84 10.98 -34.20 3.30
C ASP A 84 10.30 -35.30 4.14
N LYS A 85 8.99 -35.23 4.38
CA LYS A 85 8.22 -36.30 5.03
C LYS A 85 8.12 -37.55 4.17
N GLU A 86 7.77 -37.40 2.89
CA GLU A 86 7.65 -38.53 1.95
C GLU A 86 9.00 -39.26 1.78
N GLU A 87 10.12 -38.53 1.73
CA GLU A 87 11.46 -39.12 1.64
C GLU A 87 11.83 -39.92 2.91
N LYS A 88 11.54 -39.37 4.10
CA LYS A 88 11.76 -40.06 5.38
C LYS A 88 10.92 -41.32 5.51
N GLU A 89 9.68 -41.30 5.04
CA GLU A 89 8.77 -42.44 5.10
C GLU A 89 9.23 -43.56 4.14
N SER A 90 9.57 -43.22 2.90
CA SER A 90 10.17 -44.14 1.91
C SER A 90 11.46 -44.80 2.42
N SER A 91 12.33 -44.03 3.09
CA SER A 91 13.57 -44.55 3.68
C SER A 91 13.31 -45.53 4.84
N ARG A 92 12.29 -45.27 5.68
CA ARG A 92 11.86 -46.20 6.74
C ARG A 92 11.30 -47.49 6.16
N GLU A 93 10.42 -47.42 5.17
CA GLU A 93 9.81 -48.59 4.53
C GLU A 93 10.87 -49.51 3.90
N LYS A 94 11.88 -48.94 3.22
CA LYS A 94 13.01 -49.71 2.66
C LYS A 94 13.83 -50.44 3.74
N ARG A 95 14.03 -49.80 4.90
CA ARG A 95 14.75 -50.41 6.04
C ARG A 95 13.96 -51.55 6.69
N GLU A 96 12.64 -51.44 6.77
CA GLU A 96 11.78 -52.50 7.31
C GLU A 96 11.69 -53.72 6.40
N ARG A 97 11.56 -53.53 5.08
CA ARG A 97 11.63 -54.64 4.10
C ARG A 97 12.97 -55.40 4.16
N SER A 98 14.07 -54.69 4.39
CA SER A 98 15.41 -55.29 4.50
C SER A 98 15.62 -56.08 5.81
N ARG A 99 14.80 -55.85 6.83
CA ARG A 99 14.92 -56.48 8.16
C ARG A 99 14.02 -57.70 8.36
N SER A 100 13.15 -58.05 7.42
CA SER A 100 12.31 -59.25 7.53
C SER A 100 13.12 -60.52 7.25
N PRO A 101 13.33 -61.41 8.24
CA PRO A 101 14.02 -62.68 8.02
C PRO A 101 13.11 -63.63 7.24
N ARG A 102 13.63 -64.21 6.15
CA ARG A 102 12.98 -65.33 5.46
C ARG A 102 12.80 -66.48 6.47
N ARG A 103 11.54 -66.80 6.76
CA ARG A 103 11.15 -67.97 7.55
C ARG A 103 10.99 -69.18 6.64
#